data_AF-A0A6M1RCQ2-F1
#
_entry.id   AF-A0A6M1RCQ2-F1
#
_cell.length_a   1.000
_cell.length_b   1.000
_cell.length_c   1.000
_cell.angle_alpha   90.00
_cell.angle_beta   90.00
_cell.angle_gamma   90.00
#
_symmetry.space_group_name_H-M   'P 1'
#
loop_
_entity.id
_entity.type
_entity.pdbx_description
1 polymer ?
#
loop_
_entity_poly.entity_id
_entity_poly.type
_entity_poly.pdbx_seq_one_letter_code
_entity_poly.pdbx_strand_id
1 'polypeptide(L)'
;MSGKNRSVLTIVKLLLAALVATTGLVGAGLATAPSASAYYNPSCTHSGCAEARSSNSTWKSMGYPSTRGWYDWAPTGTCNFAGGTYNNYEGELPTGRSYLEFDVTPRECGAPRQSYRIVVDRSSGAVYFTPDHYSTFYKLV
;
A
#
# COMPACT_ATOMS: atom_id res chain seq x y z
N MET A 1 34.24 1.52 -61.33
CA MET A 1 34.99 2.28 -60.31
C MET A 1 33.97 3.17 -59.60
N SER A 2 33.34 2.69 -58.53
CA SER A 2 33.62 3.02 -57.12
C SER A 2 33.60 4.53 -56.82
N GLY A 3 32.65 4.96 -55.98
CA GLY A 3 32.60 6.32 -55.45
C GLY A 3 31.24 6.68 -54.84
N LYS A 4 30.99 6.20 -53.62
CA LYS A 4 29.87 6.59 -52.74
C LYS A 4 30.12 8.03 -52.25
N ASN A 5 29.08 8.85 -52.05
CA ASN A 5 28.93 9.77 -50.90
C ASN A 5 27.55 10.45 -50.90
N ARG A 6 27.03 10.63 -49.69
CA ARG A 6 25.61 10.75 -49.33
C ARG A 6 25.20 12.18 -49.02
N SER A 7 23.91 12.44 -49.31
CA SER A 7 22.97 13.33 -48.63
C SER A 7 23.21 14.83 -48.69
N VAL A 8 22.17 15.59 -49.08
CA VAL A 8 21.44 16.51 -48.19
C VAL A 8 20.34 17.26 -48.98
N LEU A 9 19.13 17.24 -48.39
CA LEU A 9 18.00 18.19 -48.46
C LEU A 9 17.64 18.86 -49.80
N THR A 10 16.37 18.73 -50.21
CA THR A 10 15.52 19.89 -50.56
C THR A 10 14.04 19.49 -50.52
N ILE A 11 13.31 19.83 -49.46
CA ILE A 11 11.88 20.14 -49.60
C ILE A 11 11.62 21.44 -48.82
N VAL A 12 11.62 22.53 -49.57
CA VAL A 12 11.15 23.86 -49.16
C VAL A 12 9.78 24.06 -49.81
N LYS A 13 8.72 24.18 -49.01
CA LYS A 13 7.50 24.94 -49.31
C LYS A 13 6.93 25.42 -47.96
N LEU A 14 7.36 26.60 -47.48
CA LEU A 14 6.65 27.88 -47.59
C LEU A 14 5.23 27.84 -46.99
N LEU A 15 5.03 28.54 -45.87
CA LEU A 15 4.15 29.72 -45.82
C LEU A 15 4.35 30.54 -44.52
N LEU A 16 4.28 31.86 -44.72
CA LEU A 16 4.59 33.00 -43.86
C LEU A 16 3.66 33.08 -42.62
N ALA A 17 4.18 33.24 -41.42
CA ALA A 17 4.46 34.50 -40.70
C ALA A 17 3.22 35.22 -40.11
N ALA A 18 3.03 35.10 -38.79
CA ALA A 18 2.59 36.21 -37.93
C ALA A 18 3.05 35.93 -36.49
N LEU A 19 4.01 36.74 -36.06
CA LEU A 19 4.53 36.84 -34.71
C LEU A 19 3.46 37.46 -33.80
N VAL A 20 3.00 36.73 -32.79
CA VAL A 20 2.47 37.34 -31.56
C VAL A 20 3.21 36.69 -30.40
N ALA A 21 4.26 37.38 -29.94
CA ALA A 21 4.87 37.11 -28.65
C ALA A 21 3.87 37.55 -27.57
N THR A 22 3.23 36.59 -26.90
CA THR A 22 2.67 36.82 -25.57
C THR A 22 3.34 35.87 -24.61
N THR A 23 4.26 36.44 -23.83
CA THR A 23 4.86 35.84 -22.65
C THR A 23 3.77 35.72 -21.58
N GLY A 24 2.95 34.67 -21.69
CA GLY A 24 2.09 34.23 -20.61
C GLY A 24 2.91 33.31 -19.71
N LEU A 25 3.60 33.87 -18.72
CA LEU A 25 4.08 33.07 -17.59
C LEU A 25 2.83 32.63 -16.81
N VAL A 26 2.17 31.56 -17.27
CA VAL A 26 1.10 30.93 -16.50
C VAL A 26 1.81 30.30 -15.32
N GLY A 27 1.75 31.00 -14.18
CA GLY A 27 2.11 30.42 -12.91
C GLY A 27 1.27 29.16 -12.74
N ALA A 28 1.90 28.01 -12.96
CA ALA A 28 1.34 26.74 -12.58
C ALA A 28 1.23 26.76 -11.06
N GLY A 29 0.12 27.27 -10.55
CA GLY A 29 -0.33 26.94 -9.21
C GLY A 29 -0.44 25.43 -9.20
N LEU A 30 0.55 24.76 -8.62
CA LEU A 30 0.42 23.36 -8.23
C LEU A 30 -0.73 23.34 -7.24
N ALA A 31 -1.94 23.10 -7.74
CA ALA A 31 -3.04 22.65 -6.91
C ALA A 31 -2.53 21.37 -6.27
N THR A 32 -2.07 21.48 -5.02
CA THR A 32 -1.82 20.32 -4.19
C THR A 32 -3.17 19.65 -4.07
N ALA A 33 -3.38 18.58 -4.84
CA ALA A 33 -4.52 17.72 -4.62
C ALA A 33 -4.49 17.35 -3.14
N PRO A 34 -5.61 17.47 -2.41
CA PRO A 34 -5.63 17.03 -1.03
C PRO A 34 -5.11 15.60 -1.00
N SER A 35 -4.14 15.33 -0.12
CA SER A 35 -3.67 13.96 0.11
C SER A 35 -4.89 13.09 0.30
N ALA A 36 -5.02 12.02 -0.47
CA ALA A 36 -6.10 11.06 -0.32
C ALA A 36 -6.26 10.76 1.17
N SER A 37 -7.40 11.16 1.73
CA SER A 37 -7.66 10.96 3.15
C SER A 37 -7.79 9.47 3.35
N ALA A 38 -6.99 8.91 4.27
CA ALA A 38 -7.14 7.53 4.68
C ALA A 38 -8.61 7.27 5.07
N TYR A 39 -9.20 6.21 4.52
CA TYR A 39 -10.58 5.80 4.79
C TYR A 39 -10.56 4.56 5.68
N TYR A 40 -10.52 4.80 6.99
CA TYR A 40 -10.68 3.75 8.00
C TYR A 40 -11.59 4.22 9.13
N ASN A 41 -12.25 3.27 9.79
CA ASN A 41 -13.06 3.54 10.96
C ASN A 41 -12.14 3.83 12.16
N PRO A 42 -12.25 4.98 12.83
CA PRO A 42 -11.31 5.38 13.90
C PRO A 42 -11.40 4.53 15.16
N SER A 43 -12.43 3.69 15.27
CA SER A 43 -12.65 2.75 16.37
C SER A 43 -13.12 1.41 15.84
N CYS A 44 -12.60 0.32 16.40
CA CYS A 44 -13.00 -1.03 16.01
C CYS A 44 -14.33 -1.45 16.67
N THR A 45 -15.40 -1.48 15.87
CA THR A 45 -16.77 -1.84 16.25
C THR A 45 -17.22 -3.21 15.70
N HIS A 46 -16.40 -3.84 14.86
CA HIS A 46 -16.67 -5.16 14.29
C HIS A 46 -16.60 -6.28 15.35
N SER A 47 -17.38 -7.35 15.20
CA SER A 47 -17.39 -8.48 16.15
C SER A 47 -16.03 -9.16 16.30
N GLY A 48 -15.26 -9.25 15.22
CA GLY A 48 -13.89 -9.79 15.18
C GLY A 48 -12.82 -8.94 15.88
N CYS A 49 -13.13 -7.73 16.37
CA CYS A 49 -12.13 -6.84 16.97
C CYS A 49 -11.46 -7.44 18.21
N ALA A 50 -12.17 -8.21 19.03
CA ALA A 50 -11.59 -8.84 20.22
C ALA A 50 -10.53 -9.88 19.85
N GLU A 51 -10.81 -10.69 18.85
CA GLU A 51 -9.89 -11.69 18.33
C GLU A 51 -8.67 -11.04 17.64
N ALA A 52 -8.90 -9.97 16.88
CA ALA A 52 -7.82 -9.21 16.25
C ALA A 52 -6.88 -8.59 17.30
N ARG A 53 -7.41 -8.07 18.42
CA ARG A 53 -6.59 -7.58 19.54
C ARG A 53 -5.79 -8.71 20.20
N SER A 54 -6.41 -9.87 20.41
CA SER A 54 -5.71 -11.05 20.95
C SER A 54 -4.56 -11.49 20.04
N SER A 55 -4.83 -11.66 18.75
CA SER A 55 -3.81 -12.02 17.76
C SER A 55 -2.70 -10.96 17.67
N ASN A 56 -3.06 -9.67 17.70
CA ASN A 56 -2.10 -8.57 17.74
C ASN A 56 -1.19 -8.64 18.96
N SER A 57 -1.71 -9.00 20.14
CA SER A 57 -0.90 -9.13 21.35
C SER A 57 0.15 -10.24 21.22
N THR A 58 -0.21 -11.37 20.64
CA THR A 58 0.71 -12.47 20.36
C THR A 58 1.75 -12.08 19.32
N TRP A 59 1.34 -11.49 18.19
CA TRP A 59 2.28 -11.02 17.17
C TRP A 59 3.23 -9.96 17.71
N LYS A 60 2.75 -9.07 18.58
CA LYS A 60 3.58 -8.09 19.28
C LYS A 60 4.60 -8.76 20.20
N SER A 61 4.23 -9.81 20.93
CA SER A 61 5.18 -10.57 21.76
C SER A 61 6.26 -11.29 20.94
N MET A 62 5.96 -11.63 19.68
CA MET A 62 6.92 -12.19 18.72
C MET A 62 7.74 -11.11 17.99
N GLY A 63 7.51 -9.83 18.28
CA GLY A 63 8.23 -8.72 17.65
C GLY A 63 7.77 -8.36 16.24
N TYR A 64 6.55 -8.76 15.85
CA TYR A 64 6.00 -8.55 14.51
C TYR A 64 6.96 -9.03 13.40
N PRO A 65 7.17 -10.35 13.28
CA PRO A 65 8.18 -10.88 12.37
C PRO A 65 7.85 -10.52 10.91
N SER A 66 8.87 -10.08 10.17
CA SER A 66 8.72 -9.66 8.76
C SER A 66 8.93 -10.79 7.76
N THR A 67 9.48 -11.94 8.19
CA THR A 67 9.69 -13.08 7.30
C THR A 67 8.36 -13.75 7.00
N ARG A 68 8.04 -13.86 5.71
CA ARG A 68 6.78 -14.45 5.26
C ARG A 68 6.74 -15.94 5.59
N GLY A 69 5.72 -16.39 6.30
CA GLY A 69 5.55 -17.81 6.60
C GLY A 69 4.61 -18.12 7.75
N TRP A 70 4.54 -19.41 8.05
CA TRP A 70 3.83 -19.95 9.21
C TRP A 70 4.70 -19.85 10.47
N TYR A 71 4.07 -19.44 11.56
CA TYR A 71 4.67 -19.35 12.89
C TYR A 71 3.87 -20.19 13.86
N ASP A 72 4.58 -20.93 14.71
CA ASP A 72 3.96 -21.70 15.77
C ASP A 72 3.19 -20.80 16.73
N TRP A 73 1.99 -21.24 17.09
CA TRP A 73 1.06 -20.51 17.93
C TRP A 73 0.83 -21.29 19.23
N ALA A 74 1.72 -21.06 20.19
CA ALA A 74 1.62 -21.65 21.51
C ALA A 74 0.44 -21.03 22.31
N PRO A 75 -0.19 -21.80 23.23
CA PRO A 75 0.07 -23.21 23.55
C PRO A 75 -0.77 -24.20 22.74
N THR A 76 -1.57 -23.73 21.78
CA THR A 76 -2.61 -24.53 21.12
C THR A 76 -2.06 -25.55 20.10
N GLY A 77 -0.77 -25.48 19.74
CA GLY A 77 -0.16 -26.35 18.73
C GLY A 77 -0.62 -26.05 17.30
N THR A 78 -1.34 -24.93 17.13
CA THR A 78 -1.73 -24.37 15.83
C THR A 78 -0.62 -23.47 15.29
N CYS A 79 -0.74 -23.01 14.05
CA CYS A 79 0.09 -21.96 13.47
C CYS A 79 -0.73 -20.74 13.08
N ASN A 80 -0.05 -19.62 12.86
CA ASN A 80 -0.62 -18.43 12.23
C ASN A 80 0.35 -17.87 11.18
N PHE A 81 -0.12 -17.04 10.26
CA PHE A 81 0.67 -16.60 9.10
C PHE A 81 1.08 -15.13 9.22
N ALA A 82 2.35 -14.81 8.95
CA ALA A 82 2.89 -13.47 9.05
C ALA A 82 3.75 -13.07 7.85
N GLY A 83 4.21 -11.81 7.88
CA GLY A 83 5.40 -11.35 7.17
C GLY A 83 5.17 -10.94 5.72
N GLY A 84 3.96 -10.46 5.38
CA GLY A 84 3.73 -9.75 4.12
C GLY A 84 3.89 -8.24 4.31
N THR A 85 4.48 -7.57 3.33
CA THR A 85 4.34 -6.11 3.20
C THR A 85 2.93 -5.79 2.72
N TYR A 86 2.19 -4.95 3.44
CA TYR A 86 0.95 -4.37 2.93
C TYR A 86 1.25 -3.04 2.25
N ASN A 87 0.93 -2.93 0.97
CA ASN A 87 1.36 -1.78 0.15
C ASN A 87 0.36 -0.63 0.15
N ASN A 88 -0.87 -0.83 0.65
CA ASN A 88 -1.90 0.21 0.71
C ASN A 88 -2.15 0.87 -0.66
N TYR A 89 -2.32 0.07 -1.71
CA TYR A 89 -2.44 0.57 -3.09
C TYR A 89 -3.73 1.36 -3.30
N GLU A 90 -4.77 0.99 -2.57
CA GLU A 90 -6.11 1.56 -2.61
C GLU A 90 -6.24 2.78 -1.66
N GLY A 91 -5.26 2.98 -0.77
CA GLY A 91 -5.14 4.19 0.04
C GLY A 91 -6.08 4.27 1.24
N GLU A 92 -6.60 3.14 1.74
CA GLU A 92 -7.47 3.12 2.92
C GLU A 92 -6.76 3.52 4.21
N LEU A 93 -5.44 3.28 4.27
CA LEU A 93 -4.59 3.67 5.40
C LEU A 93 -3.74 4.91 5.05
N PRO A 94 -3.14 5.60 6.04
CA PRO A 94 -2.27 6.73 5.79
C PRO A 94 -1.15 6.44 4.78
N THR A 95 -0.91 7.34 3.83
CA THR A 95 0.14 7.17 2.81
C THR A 95 1.53 7.49 3.35
N GLY A 96 2.58 7.08 2.63
CA GLY A 96 3.98 7.33 3.02
C GLY A 96 4.42 6.55 4.27
N ARG A 97 3.80 5.39 4.52
CA ARG A 97 4.07 4.51 5.67
C ARG A 97 4.63 3.17 5.21
N SER A 98 5.22 2.44 6.15
CA SER A 98 5.61 1.04 5.95
C SER A 98 4.72 0.13 6.77
N TYR A 99 4.02 -0.80 6.12
CA TYR A 99 3.09 -1.70 6.79
C TYR A 99 3.53 -3.16 6.68
N LEU A 100 3.29 -3.90 7.76
CA LEU A 100 3.27 -5.36 7.74
C LEU A 100 1.85 -5.88 7.96
N GLU A 101 1.50 -6.96 7.29
CA GLU A 101 0.25 -7.68 7.50
C GLU A 101 0.48 -9.00 8.24
N PHE A 102 -0.52 -9.36 9.06
CA PHE A 102 -0.54 -10.60 9.83
C PHE A 102 -1.94 -11.20 9.82
N ASP A 103 -2.02 -12.52 9.77
CA ASP A 103 -3.29 -13.22 9.90
C ASP A 103 -3.83 -13.12 11.33
N VAL A 104 -5.16 -13.11 11.39
CA VAL A 104 -5.93 -13.30 12.61
C VAL A 104 -6.46 -14.73 12.59
N THR A 105 -6.69 -15.30 13.77
CA THR A 105 -7.17 -16.67 13.97
C THR A 105 -6.11 -17.73 13.66
N PRO A 106 -5.40 -18.24 14.69
CA PRO A 106 -4.52 -19.39 14.51
C PRO A 106 -5.31 -20.63 14.09
N ARG A 107 -4.67 -21.53 13.34
CA ARG A 107 -5.27 -22.68 12.67
C ARG A 107 -4.26 -23.81 12.48
N GLU A 108 -4.68 -24.94 11.93
CA GLU A 108 -3.74 -25.98 11.55
C GLU A 108 -2.66 -25.44 10.58
N CYS A 109 -1.41 -25.83 10.79
CA CYS A 109 -0.29 -25.36 9.99
C CYS A 109 -0.46 -25.78 8.52
N GLY A 110 -0.46 -24.80 7.60
CA GLY A 110 -0.70 -25.05 6.18
C GLY A 110 -2.17 -24.98 5.76
N ALA A 111 -3.12 -24.80 6.69
CA ALA A 111 -4.53 -24.66 6.36
C ALA A 111 -4.80 -23.39 5.51
N PRO A 112 -5.90 -23.34 4.74
CA PRO A 112 -6.32 -22.13 4.04
C PRO A 112 -6.42 -20.94 5.00
N ARG A 113 -5.88 -19.79 4.58
CA ARG A 113 -5.94 -18.52 5.32
C ARG A 113 -7.35 -17.94 5.22
N GLN A 114 -7.83 -17.26 6.27
CA GLN A 114 -9.15 -16.60 6.30
C GLN A 114 -9.05 -15.18 5.72
N SER A 115 -10.11 -14.38 5.82
CA SER A 115 -10.10 -12.97 5.40
C SER A 115 -9.52 -12.00 6.43
N TYR A 116 -9.54 -12.36 7.71
CA TYR A 116 -9.18 -11.43 8.78
C TYR A 116 -7.67 -11.16 8.82
N ARG A 117 -7.30 -9.89 8.88
CA ARG A 117 -5.91 -9.44 9.00
C ARG A 117 -5.78 -8.30 9.98
N ILE A 118 -4.62 -8.22 10.62
CA ILE A 118 -4.13 -6.97 11.16
C ILE A 118 -3.05 -6.40 10.26
N VAL A 119 -3.02 -5.08 10.13
CA VAL A 119 -2.01 -4.32 9.42
C VAL A 119 -1.35 -3.36 10.40
N VAL A 120 -0.04 -3.50 10.56
CA VAL A 120 0.76 -2.75 11.54
C VAL A 120 1.57 -1.70 10.81
N ASP A 121 1.35 -0.43 11.13
CA ASP A 121 2.23 0.66 10.70
C ASP A 121 3.54 0.57 11.49
N ARG A 122 4.61 0.18 10.82
CA ARG A 122 5.95 0.04 11.42
C ARG A 122 6.57 1.39 11.80
N SER A 123 6.02 2.49 11.29
CA SER A 123 6.50 3.86 11.55
C SER A 123 5.83 4.47 12.78
N SER A 124 4.53 4.24 12.98
CA SER A 124 3.76 4.84 14.09
C SER A 124 3.39 3.86 15.21
N GLY A 125 3.42 2.55 14.95
CA GLY A 125 2.90 1.53 15.84
C GLY A 125 1.37 1.40 15.82
N ALA A 126 0.66 2.18 15.00
CA ALA A 126 -0.78 2.03 14.80
C ALA A 126 -1.09 0.64 14.24
N VAL A 127 -2.20 0.06 14.69
CA VAL A 127 -2.67 -1.24 14.23
C VAL A 127 -4.06 -1.09 13.68
N TYR A 128 -4.28 -1.63 12.48
CA TYR A 128 -5.56 -1.63 11.80
C TYR A 128 -6.03 -3.08 11.65
N PHE A 129 -7.34 -3.30 11.74
CA PHE A 129 -8.00 -4.57 11.50
C PHE A 129 -8.83 -4.48 10.24
N THR A 130 -8.73 -5.50 9.38
CA THR A 130 -9.64 -5.71 8.27
C THR A 130 -10.31 -7.09 8.40
N PRO A 131 -11.66 -7.16 8.44
CA PRO A 131 -12.39 -8.43 8.51
C PRO A 131 -12.65 -9.06 7.12
N ASP A 132 -12.38 -8.32 6.04
CA ASP A 132 -12.93 -8.56 4.71
C ASP A 132 -11.85 -8.51 3.63
N HIS A 133 -10.66 -8.98 3.97
CA HIS A 133 -9.54 -9.10 3.04
C HIS A 133 -9.21 -7.73 2.40
N TYR A 134 -8.95 -6.75 3.27
CA TYR A 134 -8.50 -5.38 2.97
C TYR A 134 -9.55 -4.44 2.38
N SER A 135 -10.84 -4.77 2.38
CA SER A 135 -11.89 -3.88 1.83
C SER A 135 -12.34 -2.79 2.81
N THR A 136 -12.36 -3.10 4.11
CA THR A 136 -12.65 -2.12 5.18
C THR A 136 -11.63 -2.24 6.30
N PHE A 137 -11.32 -1.10 6.92
CA PHE A 137 -10.37 -1.02 8.02
C PHE A 137 -10.97 -0.38 9.26
N TYR A 138 -10.51 -0.85 10.42
CA TYR A 138 -10.82 -0.33 11.73
C TYR A 138 -9.54 -0.13 12.52
N LYS A 139 -9.34 1.05 13.12
CA LYS A 139 -8.21 1.27 14.02
C LYS A 139 -8.40 0.47 15.32
N LEU A 140 -7.39 -0.34 15.65
CA LEU A 140 -7.35 -1.18 16.85
C LEU A 140 -6.58 -0.54 18.00
N VAL A 141 -5.46 0.12 17.69
CA VAL A 141 -4.51 0.77 18.61
C VAL A 141 -4.07 2.09 17.99
#